data_AF-A0A2J4PEN3-F1
#
_entry.id   AF-A0A2J4PEN3-F1
#
_cell.length_a   1.000
_cell.length_b   1.000
_cell.length_c   1.000
_cell.angle_alpha   90.00
_cell.angle_beta   90.00
_cell.angle_gamma   90.00
#
_symmetry.space_group_name_H-M   'P 1'
#
loop_
_entity.id
_entity.type
_entity.pdbx_description
1 polymer ?
#
loop_
_entity_poly.entity_id
_entity_poly.type
_entity_poly.pdbx_seq_one_letter_code
_entity_poly.pdbx_strand_id
1 'polypeptide(L)'
;MTVKKLSSGEWLCDFRVNGRESRRVRKRFTTKGEAVAYEQYYRDDAKNKPWKSEKEDRRKLSEIIQLWHNLHGQALVASKSRLAKLQIVCNGLGD
;
A
#
# COMPACT_ATOMS: atom_id res chain seq x y z
N MET A 1 -12.32 11.25 17.31
CA MET A 1 -11.56 10.79 18.51
C MET A 1 -10.98 9.41 18.24
N THR A 2 -9.68 9.38 17.93
CA THR A 2 -8.91 8.21 17.47
C THR A 2 -8.44 7.30 18.60
N VAL A 3 -8.19 7.88 19.78
CA VAL A 3 -7.67 7.17 20.95
C VAL A 3 -8.78 7.06 22.00
N LYS A 4 -9.09 5.83 22.44
CA LYS A 4 -10.13 5.54 23.43
C LYS A 4 -9.59 4.67 24.56
N LYS A 5 -10.02 4.93 25.79
CA LYS A 5 -9.71 4.06 26.93
C LYS A 5 -10.67 2.86 26.92
N LEU A 6 -10.13 1.65 27.05
CA LEU A 6 -10.88 0.40 27.19
C LEU A 6 -11.26 0.17 28.66
N SER A 7 -12.28 -0.65 28.89
CA SER A 7 -12.65 -1.11 30.24
C SER A 7 -11.55 -1.92 30.92
N SER A 8 -10.63 -2.51 30.15
CA SER A 8 -9.42 -3.18 30.65
C SER A 8 -8.35 -2.23 31.20
N GLY A 9 -8.53 -0.91 31.07
CA GLY A 9 -7.52 0.11 31.45
C GLY A 9 -6.54 0.47 30.34
N GLU A 10 -6.48 -0.33 29.27
CA GLU A 10 -5.64 -0.09 28.09
C GLU A 10 -6.20 1.03 27.19
N TRP A 11 -5.34 1.56 26.32
CA TRP A 11 -5.70 2.58 25.34
C TRP A 11 -5.74 1.99 23.93
N LEU A 12 -6.89 2.09 23.28
CA LEU A 12 -7.10 1.70 21.89
C LEU A 12 -6.86 2.89 20.97
N CYS A 13 -5.90 2.76 20.06
CA CYS A 13 -5.74 3.67 18.93
C CYS A 13 -6.40 3.05 17.70
N ASP A 14 -7.45 3.69 17.15
CA ASP A 14 -8.24 3.22 16.02
C ASP A 14 -8.53 4.39 15.06
N PHE A 15 -7.80 4.43 13.94
CA PHE A 15 -7.95 5.46 12.92
C PHE A 15 -7.76 4.91 11.51
N ARG A 16 -8.15 5.76 10.55
CA ARG A 16 -7.86 5.62 9.14
C ARG A 16 -6.93 6.74 8.73
N VAL A 17 -5.86 6.41 8.01
CA VAL A 17 -4.77 7.33 7.69
C VAL A 17 -5.20 8.41 6.70
N ASN A 18 -5.97 8.06 5.67
CA ASN A 18 -6.40 8.93 4.56
C ASN A 18 -7.92 8.85 4.30
N GLY A 19 -8.75 8.90 5.34
CA GLY A 19 -10.22 8.90 5.19
C GLY A 19 -10.84 7.52 5.03
N ARG A 20 -12.12 7.46 4.62
CA ARG A 20 -13.02 6.30 4.80
C ARG A 20 -12.55 4.99 4.14
N GLU A 21 -11.96 5.10 2.95
CA GLU A 21 -11.48 3.97 2.13
C GLU A 21 -10.01 3.59 2.39
N SER A 22 -9.34 4.32 3.28
CA SER A 22 -7.93 4.09 3.58
C SER A 22 -7.73 2.97 4.61
N ARG A 23 -6.49 2.46 4.68
CA ARG A 23 -6.07 1.44 5.63
C ARG A 23 -6.47 1.82 7.06
N ARG A 24 -7.24 0.94 7.70
CA ARG A 24 -7.57 1.04 9.13
C ARG A 24 -6.41 0.51 9.95
N VAL A 25 -5.90 1.33 10.87
CA VAL A 25 -4.86 0.97 11.82
C VAL A 25 -5.51 0.88 13.20
N ARG A 26 -5.41 -0.30 13.82
CA ARG A 26 -5.97 -0.56 15.15
C ARG A 26 -4.93 -1.25 16.02
N LYS A 27 -4.54 -0.63 17.13
CA LYS A 27 -3.56 -1.17 18.07
C LYS A 27 -3.89 -0.76 19.51
N ARG A 28 -3.55 -1.63 20.48
CA ARG A 28 -3.69 -1.36 21.92
C ARG A 28 -2.35 -0.94 22.50
N PHE A 29 -2.41 -0.04 23.48
CA PHE A 29 -1.28 0.53 24.20
C PHE A 29 -1.58 0.57 25.69
N THR A 30 -0.55 0.58 26.52
CA THR A 30 -0.69 0.69 27.98
C THR A 30 -0.93 2.14 28.41
N THR A 31 -0.35 3.11 27.68
CA THR A 31 -0.47 4.54 28.00
C THR A 31 -1.18 5.34 26.91
N LYS A 32 -1.79 6.47 27.31
CA LYS A 32 -2.40 7.43 26.38
C LYS A 32 -1.35 8.07 25.47
N GLY A 33 -0.17 8.36 26.02
CA GLY A 33 0.92 9.02 25.31
C GLY A 33 1.41 8.21 24.12
N GLU A 34 1.64 6.91 24.33
CA GLU A 34 2.01 5.98 23.25
C GLU A 34 0.94 5.92 22.15
N ALA A 35 -0.34 5.83 22.53
CA ALA A 35 -1.43 5.77 21.57
C ALA A 35 -1.53 7.03 20.70
N VAL A 36 -1.30 8.22 21.29
CA VAL A 36 -1.29 9.51 20.58
C VAL A 36 -0.04 9.64 19.70
N ALA A 37 1.14 9.28 20.21
CA ALA A 37 2.38 9.31 19.43
C ALA A 37 2.30 8.37 18.21
N TYR A 38 1.66 7.22 18.37
CA TYR A 38 1.47 6.26 17.28
C TYR A 38 0.53 6.80 16.18
N GLU A 39 -0.55 7.48 16.56
CA GLU A 39 -1.43 8.16 15.61
C GLU A 39 -0.66 9.23 14.82
N GLN A 40 0.12 10.04 15.53
CA GLN A 40 0.88 11.14 14.95
C GLN A 40 1.94 10.63 13.96
N TYR A 41 2.68 9.58 14.34
CA TYR A 41 3.66 8.94 13.46
C TYR A 41 3.07 8.53 12.10
N TYR A 42 1.89 7.89 12.09
CA TYR A 42 1.26 7.48 10.84
C TYR A 42 0.74 8.65 10.01
N ARG A 43 0.25 9.71 10.65
CA ARG A 43 -0.14 10.94 9.95
C ARG A 43 1.06 11.61 9.29
N ASP A 44 2.17 11.65 9.99
CA ASP A 44 3.39 12.28 9.48
C ASP A 44 4.04 11.44 8.39
N ASP A 45 4.06 10.10 8.51
CA ASP A 45 4.53 9.22 7.43
C ASP A 45 3.65 9.36 6.17
N ALA A 46 2.33 9.48 6.34
CA ALA A 46 1.41 9.72 5.22
C ALA A 46 1.62 11.08 4.53
N LYS A 47 1.89 12.13 5.30
CA LYS A 47 2.23 13.46 4.76
C LYS A 47 3.57 13.48 4.04
N ASN A 48 4.58 12.84 4.62
CA ASN A 48 5.95 12.83 4.08
C ASN A 48 6.09 11.92 2.86
N LYS A 49 5.24 10.89 2.73
CA LYS A 49 5.30 9.90 1.65
C LYS A 49 3.90 9.69 1.07
N PRO A 50 3.34 10.68 0.35
CA PRO A 50 2.01 10.57 -0.24
C PRO A 50 1.89 9.35 -1.18
N TRP A 51 2.98 8.95 -1.85
CA TRP A 51 3.02 7.74 -2.70
C TRP A 51 2.96 6.41 -1.94
N LYS A 52 3.18 6.39 -0.62
CA LYS A 52 3.02 5.16 0.22
C LYS A 52 1.57 4.92 0.66
N SER A 53 0.71 5.92 0.45
CA SER A 53 -0.69 5.85 0.87
C SER A 53 -1.58 5.05 -0.07
N GLU A 54 -1.07 4.70 -1.26
CA GLU A 54 -1.78 3.81 -2.16
C GLU A 54 -1.86 2.40 -1.59
N LYS A 55 -2.99 1.74 -1.83
CA LYS A 55 -3.16 0.32 -1.50
C LYS A 55 -1.97 -0.43 -2.08
N GLU A 56 -1.44 -1.36 -1.30
CA GLU A 56 -0.42 -2.30 -1.78
C GLU A 56 -0.87 -2.86 -3.13
N ASP A 57 -0.04 -2.69 -4.15
CA ASP A 57 -0.36 -3.14 -5.49
C ASP A 57 -0.36 -4.67 -5.51
N ARG A 58 -1.55 -5.25 -5.69
CA ARG A 58 -1.76 -6.72 -5.71
C ARG A 58 -1.83 -7.27 -7.12
N ARG A 59 -1.56 -6.44 -8.13
CA ARG A 59 -1.56 -6.88 -9.52
C ARG A 59 -0.46 -7.90 -9.74
N LYS A 60 -0.74 -8.87 -10.60
CA LYS A 60 0.26 -9.83 -11.06
C LYS A 60 1.28 -9.15 -11.96
N LEU A 61 2.51 -9.68 -12.00
CA LEU A 61 3.54 -9.22 -12.92
C LEU A 61 3.07 -9.35 -14.38
N SER A 62 2.36 -10.43 -14.70
CA SER A 62 1.71 -10.66 -16.00
C SER A 62 0.74 -9.54 -16.37
N GLU A 63 -0.09 -9.08 -15.44
CA GLU A 63 -1.02 -7.97 -15.64
C GLU A 63 -0.30 -6.64 -15.89
N ILE A 64 0.80 -6.40 -15.16
CA ILE A 64 1.62 -5.18 -15.32
C ILE A 64 2.31 -5.18 -16.69
N ILE A 65 2.86 -6.32 -17.12
CA ILE A 65 3.50 -6.47 -18.44
C ILE A 65 2.48 -6.20 -19.55
N GLN A 66 1.26 -6.75 -19.43
CA GLN A 66 0.21 -6.53 -20.41
C GLN A 66 -0.24 -5.06 -20.45
N LEU A 67 -0.42 -4.43 -19.29
CA LEU A 67 -0.79 -3.02 -19.19
C LEU A 67 0.27 -2.13 -19.82
N TRP A 68 1.54 -2.37 -19.51
CA TRP A 68 2.65 -1.66 -20.13
C TRP A 68 2.66 -1.83 -21.65
N HIS A 69 2.42 -3.04 -22.16
CA HIS A 69 2.36 -3.29 -23.59
C HIS A 69 1.22 -2.54 -24.26
N ASN A 70 0.02 -2.54 -23.65
CA ASN A 70 -1.15 -1.84 -24.16
C ASN A 70 -0.97 -0.32 -24.19
N LEU A 71 -0.26 0.27 -23.22
CA LEU A 71 -0.06 1.72 -23.16
C LEU A 71 1.11 2.20 -24.01
N HIS A 72 2.26 1.53 -23.89
CA HIS A 72 3.51 2.00 -24.47
C HIS A 72 4.24 0.93 -25.30
N GLY A 73 4.26 -0.33 -24.83
CA GLY A 73 5.06 -1.37 -25.48
C GLY A 73 4.66 -1.66 -26.93
N GLN A 74 3.40 -1.45 -27.28
CA GLN A 74 2.90 -1.59 -28.67
C GLN A 74 3.49 -0.56 -29.65
N ALA A 75 3.89 0.62 -29.18
CA ALA A 75 4.45 1.69 -30.00
C ALA A 75 5.95 1.52 -30.30
N LEU A 76 6.60 0.53 -29.69
CA LEU A 76 8.03 0.27 -29.88
C LEU A 76 8.28 -0.53 -31.17
N VAL A 77 9.36 -0.20 -31.87
CA VAL A 77 9.82 -0.90 -33.10
C VAL A 77 9.96 -2.41 -32.87
N ALA A 78 10.42 -2.80 -31.69
CA ALA A 78 10.62 -4.20 -31.30
C ALA A 78 9.57 -4.71 -30.28
N SER A 79 8.32 -4.24 -30.37
CA SER A 79 7.24 -4.56 -29.42
C SER A 79 7.09 -6.06 -29.14
N LYS A 80 6.97 -6.88 -30.20
CA LYS A 80 6.79 -8.34 -30.10
C LYS A 80 7.96 -9.04 -29.39
N SER A 81 9.20 -8.70 -29.77
CA SER A 81 10.40 -9.30 -29.17
C SER A 81 10.55 -8.90 -27.70
N ARG A 82 10.24 -7.65 -27.36
CA ARG A 82 10.30 -7.12 -25.99
C ARG A 82 9.24 -7.78 -25.11
N LEU A 83 8.01 -7.92 -25.61
CA LEU A 83 6.91 -8.61 -24.92
C LEU A 83 7.26 -10.07 -24.64
N ALA A 84 7.77 -10.80 -25.65
CA ALA A 84 8.14 -12.20 -25.50
C ALA A 84 9.22 -12.40 -24.41
N LYS A 85 10.23 -11.52 -24.35
CA LYS A 85 11.25 -11.56 -23.29
C LYS A 85 10.64 -11.33 -21.90
N LEU A 86 9.74 -10.37 -21.77
CA LEU A 86 9.06 -10.10 -20.50
C LEU A 86 8.17 -11.27 -20.06
N GLN A 87 7.49 -11.93 -21.00
CA GLN A 87 6.69 -13.13 -20.71
C GLN A 87 7.56 -14.31 -20.26
N ILE A 88 8.73 -14.52 -20.87
CA ILE A 88 9.67 -15.56 -20.42
C ILE A 88 10.11 -15.32 -18.98
N VAL A 89 10.45 -14.07 -18.63
CA VAL A 89 10.83 -13.70 -17.26
C VAL A 89 9.65 -13.91 -16.30
N CYS A 90 8.45 -13.48 -16.68
CA CYS A 90 7.23 -13.66 -15.90
C CYS A 90 6.98 -15.14 -15.58
N ASN A 91 7.04 -15.99 -16.60
CA ASN A 91 6.85 -17.43 -16.46
C ASN A 91 7.95 -18.08 -15.60
N GLY A 92 9.20 -17.62 -15.73
CA GLY A 92 10.32 -18.10 -14.91
C GLY A 92 10.20 -17.74 -13.42
N LEU A 93 9.44 -16.70 -13.10
CA LEU A 93 9.16 -16.26 -11.73
C LEU A 93 7.92 -16.92 -11.12
N GLY A 94 7.18 -17.73 -11.88
CA GLY A 94 5.99 -18.44 -11.39
C GLY A 94 4.80 -17.52 -11.06
N ASP A 95 4.75 -16.35 -11.68
CA ASP A 95 3.59 -15.43 -11.63
C ASP A 95 2.40 -15.95 -12.46
#